data_AF-N9MS94-F1
#
_entry.id   AF-N9MS94-F1
#
_cell.length_a   1.000
_cell.length_b   1.000
_cell.length_c   1.000
_cell.angle_alpha   90.00
_cell.angle_beta   90.00
_cell.angle_gamma   90.00
#
_symmetry.space_group_name_H-M   'P 1'
#
loop_
_entity.id
_entity.type
_entity.pdbx_description
1 polymer ?
#
loop_
_entity_poly.entity_id
_entity_poly.type
_entity_poly.pdbx_seq_one_letter_code
_entity_poly.pdbx_strand_id
1 'polypeptide(L)'
;MSKSANNAIGTYVGIGTYAGKRDGSYLVRFSNKIYLAKLSLNFTPDFDKVFSGGAQELPFNWYSVRVQDNPHSDFRPITTDELSRDWFKPAFKRIVNYQRALERSARNSQTSRYSKNQRIAYKNGR
;
A
#
# COMPACT_ATOMS: atom_id res chain seq x y z
N MET A 1 9.85 -7.20 -28.77
CA MET A 1 10.38 -7.25 -27.39
C MET A 1 9.77 -6.09 -26.62
N SER A 2 8.73 -6.33 -25.82
CA SER A 2 8.04 -5.26 -25.08
C SER A 2 8.83 -4.94 -23.81
N LYS A 3 9.43 -3.75 -23.76
CA LYS A 3 10.04 -3.19 -22.55
C LYS A 3 8.91 -2.91 -21.57
N SER A 4 8.71 -3.80 -20.60
CA SER A 4 7.84 -3.54 -19.45
C SER A 4 8.41 -2.34 -18.71
N ALA A 5 7.72 -1.21 -18.83
CA ALA A 5 8.05 0.02 -18.13
C ALA A 5 7.88 -0.23 -16.62
N ASN A 6 9.00 -0.47 -15.95
CA ASN A 6 9.11 -0.35 -14.51
C ASN A 6 8.82 1.12 -14.15
N ASN A 7 7.54 1.43 -13.89
CA ASN A 7 7.10 2.70 -13.33
C ASN A 7 7.65 2.82 -11.90
N ALA A 8 8.93 3.19 -11.80
CA ALA A 8 9.52 3.72 -10.59
C ALA A 8 9.02 5.15 -10.41
N ILE A 9 7.76 5.29 -9.99
CA ILE A 9 7.27 6.55 -9.42
C ILE A 9 7.85 6.61 -8.00
N GLY A 10 9.10 7.06 -7.93
CA GLY A 10 9.76 7.40 -6.68
C GLY A 10 9.14 8.66 -6.12
N THR A 11 8.04 8.53 -5.38
CA THR A 11 7.50 9.63 -4.58
C THR A 11 8.46 9.85 -3.40
N TYR A 12 9.45 10.72 -3.60
CA TYR A 12 10.31 11.22 -2.54
C TYR A 12 9.45 12.07 -1.59
N VAL A 13 9.03 11.46 -0.50
CA VAL A 13 8.69 12.21 0.71
C VAL A 13 9.69 11.75 1.74
N GLY A 14 10.50 12.70 2.23
CA GLY A 14 11.63 12.46 3.11
C GLY A 14 11.42 11.26 4.02
N ILE A 15 12.39 10.35 3.94
CA ILE A 15 12.64 9.15 4.75
C ILE A 15 12.44 7.82 3.98
N GLY A 16 11.46 7.63 3.08
CA GLY A 16 11.33 6.37 2.30
C GLY A 16 10.47 6.41 1.05
N THR A 17 10.49 5.32 0.26
CA THR A 17 9.79 5.20 -1.03
C THR A 17 9.04 3.87 -1.16
N TYR A 18 7.95 3.87 -1.92
CA TYR A 18 7.25 2.62 -2.29
C TYR A 18 8.11 1.83 -3.28
N ALA A 19 8.37 0.57 -2.97
CA ALA A 19 9.22 -0.33 -3.77
C ALA A 19 8.41 -1.38 -4.55
N GLY A 20 7.08 -1.36 -4.46
CA GLY A 20 6.20 -2.27 -5.17
C GLY A 20 5.41 -3.21 -4.26
N LYS A 21 4.81 -4.23 -4.86
CA LYS A 21 4.00 -5.24 -4.18
C LYS A 21 4.52 -6.63 -4.52
N ARG A 22 4.60 -7.51 -3.52
CA ARG A 22 5.02 -8.91 -3.70
C ARG A 22 4.13 -9.79 -2.84
N ASP A 23 3.51 -10.80 -3.44
CA ASP A 23 2.67 -11.80 -2.74
C ASP A 23 1.58 -11.17 -1.85
N GLY A 24 0.97 -10.08 -2.35
CA GLY A 24 -0.07 -9.32 -1.63
C GLY A 24 0.46 -8.40 -0.53
N SER A 25 1.78 -8.28 -0.38
CA SER A 25 2.44 -7.44 0.63
C SER A 25 3.00 -6.17 0.00
N TYR A 26 2.93 -5.05 0.72
CA TYR A 26 3.49 -3.76 0.31
C TYR A 26 4.96 -3.69 0.70
N LEU A 27 5.81 -3.24 -0.23
CA LEU A 27 7.23 -3.07 -0.03
C LEU A 27 7.53 -1.58 0.07
N VAL A 28 8.22 -1.19 1.14
CA VAL A 28 8.66 0.18 1.40
C VAL A 28 10.15 0.17 1.62
N ARG A 29 10.88 0.99 0.86
CA ARG A 29 12.31 1.18 1.03
C ARG A 29 12.58 2.35 1.95
N PHE A 30 13.30 2.10 3.05
CA PHE A 30 13.91 3.14 3.86
C PHE A 30 15.43 2.97 3.81
N SER A 31 16.14 3.95 3.24
CA SER A 31 17.59 3.85 2.99
C SER A 31 17.92 2.56 2.19
N ASN A 32 18.89 1.75 2.65
CA ASN A 32 19.29 0.47 2.05
C ASN A 32 18.26 -0.66 2.28
N LYS A 33 17.37 -0.54 3.26
CA LYS A 33 16.52 -1.65 3.70
C LYS A 33 15.15 -1.62 3.02
N ILE A 34 14.59 -2.81 2.79
CA ILE A 34 13.23 -3.01 2.31
C ILE A 34 12.38 -3.59 3.44
N TYR A 35 11.25 -2.96 3.70
CA TYR A 35 10.26 -3.34 4.70
C TYR A 35 9.03 -3.87 3.99
N LEU A 36 8.53 -5.01 4.44
CA LEU A 36 7.42 -5.74 3.83
C LEU A 36 6.30 -5.91 4.86
N ALA A 37 5.08 -5.51 4.50
CA ALA A 37 3.89 -5.74 5.31
C ALA A 37 2.73 -6.26 4.46
N LYS A 38 2.10 -7.34 4.92
CA LYS A 38 0.90 -7.90 4.31
C LYS A 38 -0.33 -7.18 4.87
N LEU A 39 -1.05 -6.49 4.00
CA LEU A 39 -2.22 -5.68 4.39
C LEU A 39 -3.35 -5.88 3.38
N SER A 40 -4.55 -6.16 3.90
CA SER A 40 -5.74 -6.28 3.08
C SER A 40 -6.14 -4.93 2.48
N LEU A 41 -6.78 -4.93 1.31
CA LEU A 41 -7.45 -3.73 0.78
C LEU A 41 -8.85 -3.54 1.40
N ASN A 42 -9.47 -4.61 1.88
CA ASN A 42 -10.86 -4.63 2.32
C ASN A 42 -11.06 -3.96 3.68
N PHE A 43 -10.04 -3.98 4.54
CA PHE A 43 -10.10 -3.42 5.89
C PHE A 43 -8.96 -2.44 6.09
N THR A 44 -9.23 -1.29 6.72
CA THR A 44 -8.15 -0.39 7.14
C THR A 44 -7.79 -0.79 8.57
N PRO A 45 -6.57 -1.29 8.83
CA PRO A 45 -6.14 -1.50 10.22
C PRO A 45 -6.14 -0.15 10.91
N ASP A 46 -6.51 -0.14 12.19
CA ASP A 46 -6.48 1.10 12.95
C ASP A 46 -5.04 1.57 13.08
N PHE A 47 -4.73 2.67 12.40
CA PHE A 47 -3.41 3.27 12.38
C PHE A 47 -3.43 4.71 12.92
N ASP A 48 -4.56 5.21 13.42
CA ASP A 48 -4.92 6.61 13.79
C ASP A 48 -5.80 7.30 12.74
N LYS A 49 -7.11 7.32 13.07
CA LYS A 49 -8.21 8.23 12.70
C LYS A 49 -7.95 9.24 11.58
N VAL A 50 -7.99 8.81 10.32
CA VAL A 50 -8.85 9.45 9.30
C VAL A 50 -9.11 8.38 8.24
N PHE A 51 -10.28 7.75 8.28
CA PHE A 51 -10.74 6.90 7.19
C PHE A 51 -12.24 7.10 6.98
N SER A 52 -12.61 7.53 5.78
CA SER A 52 -13.99 7.61 5.31
C SER A 52 -14.29 6.41 4.42
N GLY A 53 -14.98 5.41 5.00
CA GLY A 53 -15.64 4.32 4.28
C GLY A 53 -14.94 2.95 4.28
N GLY A 54 -15.30 2.10 5.25
CA GLY A 54 -14.99 0.66 5.28
C GLY A 54 -14.96 0.10 6.71
N ALA A 55 -14.89 -1.23 6.84
CA ALA A 55 -14.86 -1.89 8.15
C ALA A 55 -13.48 -1.76 8.84
N GLN A 56 -13.50 -1.57 10.16
CA GLN A 56 -12.31 -1.47 11.00
C GLN A 56 -11.75 -2.88 11.28
N GLU A 57 -10.44 -3.07 11.08
CA GLU A 57 -9.75 -4.34 11.40
C GLU A 57 -9.14 -4.31 12.81
N LEU A 58 -8.68 -5.47 13.28
CA LEU A 58 -7.81 -5.57 14.44
C LEU A 58 -6.59 -4.63 14.32
N PRO A 59 -6.02 -4.18 15.46
CA PRO A 59 -4.80 -3.38 15.46
C PRO A 59 -3.69 -4.05 14.63
N PHE A 60 -2.98 -3.25 13.83
CA PHE A 60 -1.89 -3.79 13.03
C PHE A 60 -0.75 -4.30 13.93
N ASN A 61 -0.39 -5.57 13.80
CA ASN A 61 0.75 -6.13 14.49
C ASN A 61 2.05 -5.66 13.81
N TRP A 62 2.71 -4.66 14.39
CA TRP A 62 3.97 -4.12 13.88
C TRP A 62 5.11 -5.17 13.79
N TYR A 63 5.11 -6.19 14.65
CA TYR A 63 6.09 -7.27 14.60
C TYR A 63 5.85 -8.27 13.45
N SER A 64 4.73 -8.13 12.72
CA SER A 64 4.52 -8.87 11.47
C SER A 64 5.31 -8.31 10.29
N VAL A 65 5.87 -7.10 10.42
CA VAL A 65 6.72 -6.48 9.39
C VAL A 65 8.00 -7.29 9.22
N ARG A 66 8.33 -7.58 7.96
CA ARG A 66 9.59 -8.22 7.58
C ARG A 66 10.55 -7.20 7.00
N VAL A 67 11.84 -7.39 7.23
CA VAL A 67 12.91 -6.50 6.78
C VAL A 67 13.91 -7.30 5.99
N GLN A 68 14.30 -6.76 4.84
CA GLN A 68 15.41 -7.23 4.03
C GLN A 68 16.48 -6.13 4.10
N ASP A 69 17.64 -6.46 4.68
CA ASP A 69 18.72 -5.50 4.93
C ASP A 69 19.45 -5.10 3.65
N ASN A 70 19.53 -6.01 2.66
CA ASN A 70 20.10 -5.77 1.34
C ASN A 70 19.43 -6.68 0.28
N PRO A 71 19.60 -6.42 -1.03
CA PRO A 71 18.92 -7.19 -2.09
C PRO A 71 19.20 -8.70 -2.11
N HIS A 72 20.29 -9.14 -1.47
CA HIS A 72 20.73 -10.54 -1.44
C HIS A 72 20.42 -11.25 -0.11
N SER A 73 19.90 -10.53 0.89
CA SER A 73 19.56 -11.11 2.18
C SER A 73 18.12 -11.61 2.21
N ASP A 74 17.87 -12.63 3.02
CA ASP A 74 16.51 -13.06 3.32
C ASP A 74 15.74 -12.03 4.15
N PHE A 75 14.41 -12.18 4.16
CA PHE A 75 13.52 -11.38 4.99
C PHE A 75 13.55 -11.89 6.44
N ARG A 76 14.01 -11.04 7.36
CA ARG A 76 13.94 -11.30 8.81
C ARG A 76 12.79 -10.53 9.47
N PRO A 77 12.37 -10.91 10.69
CA PRO A 77 11.51 -10.05 11.49
C PRO A 77 12.15 -8.66 11.73
N ILE A 78 11.32 -7.63 11.79
CA ILE A 78 11.75 -6.31 12.24
C ILE A 78 12.22 -6.37 13.70
N THR A 79 13.28 -5.62 14.04
CA THR A 79 13.73 -5.54 15.43
C THR A 79 12.98 -4.48 16.23
N THR A 80 13.01 -4.60 17.55
CA THR A 80 12.48 -3.57 18.46
C THR A 80 13.16 -2.23 18.22
N ASP A 81 14.47 -2.20 17.95
CA ASP A 81 15.21 -0.96 17.68
C ASP A 81 14.75 -0.26 16.41
N GLU A 82 14.46 -1.03 15.35
CA GLU A 82 13.91 -0.50 14.09
C GLU A 82 12.49 0.05 14.30
N LEU A 83 11.66 -0.66 15.07
CA LEU A 83 10.31 -0.24 15.42
C LEU A 83 10.24 0.95 16.37
N SER A 84 11.26 1.14 17.20
CA SER A 84 11.34 2.20 18.20
C SER A 84 11.82 3.53 17.62
N ARG A 85 12.23 3.55 16.35
CA ARG A 85 12.52 4.79 15.63
C ARG A 85 11.23 5.60 15.51
N ASP A 86 11.25 6.79 16.10
CA ASP A 86 10.16 7.77 16.11
C ASP A 86 9.55 8.02 14.72
N TRP A 87 10.39 8.05 13.69
CA TRP A 87 9.97 8.28 12.32
C TRP A 87 9.41 7.05 11.59
N PHE A 88 9.68 5.82 12.06
CA PHE A 88 9.42 4.61 11.28
C PHE A 88 7.94 4.36 11.05
N LYS A 89 7.17 4.24 12.15
CA LYS A 89 5.73 3.98 12.10
C LYS A 89 4.97 5.05 11.29
N PRO A 90 5.15 6.37 11.53
CA PRO A 90 4.43 7.38 10.76
C PRO A 90 4.81 7.38 9.28
N ALA A 91 6.10 7.21 8.94
CA ALA A 91 6.53 7.17 7.54
C ALA A 91 5.99 5.94 6.80
N PHE A 92 6.07 4.76 7.42
CA PHE A 92 5.60 3.51 6.83
C PHE A 92 4.09 3.55 6.60
N LYS A 93 3.33 3.97 7.61
CA LYS A 93 1.87 4.17 7.52
C LYS A 93 1.52 5.08 6.34
N ARG A 94 2.19 6.21 6.19
CA ARG A 94 1.90 7.19 5.13
C ARG A 94 2.05 6.59 3.74
N ILE A 95 3.18 5.93 3.47
CA ILE A 95 3.48 5.36 2.15
C ILE A 95 2.48 4.24 1.81
N VAL A 96 2.25 3.32 2.73
CA VAL A 96 1.33 2.19 2.51
C VAL A 96 -0.11 2.70 2.32
N ASN A 97 -0.59 3.62 3.16
CA ASN A 97 -1.96 4.13 3.03
C ASN A 97 -2.17 4.92 1.74
N TYR A 98 -1.18 5.70 1.31
CA TYR A 98 -1.22 6.38 0.02
C TYR A 98 -1.40 5.37 -1.12
N GLN A 99 -0.57 4.32 -1.15
CA GLN A 99 -0.67 3.29 -2.18
C GLN A 99 -2.01 2.54 -2.13
N ARG A 100 -2.51 2.23 -0.93
CA ARG A 100 -3.83 1.58 -0.74
C ARG A 100 -4.97 2.46 -1.22
N ALA A 101 -4.88 3.78 -1.03
CA ALA A 101 -5.88 4.73 -1.54
C ALA A 101 -5.89 4.77 -3.08
N LEU A 102 -4.71 4.72 -3.72
CA LEU A 102 -4.59 4.59 -5.18
C LEU A 102 -5.21 3.28 -5.68
N GLU A 103 -4.91 2.16 -5.03
CA GLU A 103 -5.46 0.84 -5.39
C GLU A 103 -6.98 0.77 -5.22
N ARG A 104 -7.53 1.35 -4.16
CA ARG A 104 -8.99 1.46 -3.96
C ARG A 104 -9.64 2.33 -5.01
N SER A 105 -9.04 3.47 -5.33
CA SER A 105 -9.53 4.38 -6.36
C SER A 105 -9.55 3.71 -7.73
N ALA A 106 -8.50 2.94 -8.06
CA ALA A 106 -8.43 2.14 -9.29
C ALA A 106 -9.49 1.02 -9.33
N ARG A 107 -9.71 0.30 -8.22
CA ARG A 107 -10.77 -0.73 -8.13
C ARG A 107 -12.16 -0.13 -8.29
N ASN A 108 -12.40 1.03 -7.67
CA ASN A 108 -13.68 1.72 -7.74
C ASN A 108 -13.91 2.37 -9.11
N SER A 109 -12.87 2.81 -9.82
CA SER A 109 -13.00 3.34 -11.18
C SER A 109 -13.24 2.24 -12.22
N GLN A 110 -12.72 1.03 -11.99
CA GLN A 110 -13.02 -0.17 -12.79
C GLN A 110 -14.44 -0.71 -12.55
N THR A 111 -15.01 -0.46 -11.38
CA THR A 111 -16.40 -0.79 -11.08
C THR A 111 -17.28 0.29 -11.71
N SER A 112 -17.77 0.05 -12.93
CA SER A 112 -18.68 0.95 -13.62
C SER A 112 -19.79 1.43 -12.67
N ARG A 113 -19.90 2.75 -12.44
CA ARG A 113 -21.00 3.37 -11.68
C ARG A 113 -22.39 3.03 -12.23
N TYR A 114 -22.47 2.56 -13.47
CA TYR A 114 -23.70 2.17 -14.16
C TYR A 114 -23.65 0.71 -14.61
N SER A 115 -24.72 -0.05 -14.36
CA SER A 115 -24.88 -1.38 -14.96
C SER A 115 -24.89 -1.29 -16.50
N LYS A 116 -24.64 -2.40 -17.20
CA LYS A 116 -24.69 -2.45 -18.68
C LYS A 116 -26.00 -1.84 -19.23
N ASN A 117 -27.12 -2.07 -18.53
CA ASN A 117 -28.43 -1.56 -18.90
C ASN A 117 -28.56 -0.06 -18.67
N GLN A 118 -28.00 0.48 -17.57
CA GLN A 118 -27.97 1.92 -17.33
C GLN A 118 -27.06 2.66 -18.33
N ARG A 119 -25.97 2.04 -18.77
CA ARG A 119 -25.11 2.60 -19.84
C ARG A 119 -25.85 2.69 -21.18
N ILE A 120 -26.65 1.68 -21.52
CA ILE A 120 -27.48 1.67 -22.75
C ILE A 120 -28.58 2.74 -22.63
N ALA A 121 -29.28 2.82 -21.50
CA ALA A 121 -30.32 3.81 -21.27
C ALA A 121 -29.79 5.26 -21.37
N TYR A 122 -28.63 5.55 -20.77
CA TYR A 122 -28.03 6.90 -20.86
C TYR A 122 -27.57 7.26 -22.28
N LYS A 123 -27.13 6.27 -23.07
CA LYS A 123 -26.73 6.49 -24.47
C LYS A 123 -27.93 6.68 -25.40
N ASN A 124 -29.08 6.08 -25.06
CA ASN A 124 -30.31 6.15 -25.86
C ASN A 124 -31.26 7.27 -25.42
N GLY A 125 -31.05 7.87 -24.24
CA GLY A 125 -31.83 9.01 -23.73
C GLY A 125 -31.24 10.37 -24.10
N ARG A 126 -30.34 10.43 -25.07
CA ARG A 126 -29.68 11.65 -25.54
C ARG A 126 -30.01 11.91 -27.00
#